data_AF-A0A260Z1I8-F1
#
_entry.id   AF-A0A260Z1I8-F1
#
_cell.length_a   1.000
_cell.length_b   1.000
_cell.length_c   1.000
_cell.angle_alpha   90.00
_cell.angle_beta   90.00
_cell.angle_gamma   90.00
#
_symmetry.space_group_name_H-M   'P 1'
#
loop_
_entity.id
_entity.type
_entity.pdbx_description
1 polymer ?
#
loop_
_entity_poly.entity_id
_entity_poly.type
_entity_poly.pdbx_seq_one_letter_code
_entity_poly.pdbx_strand_id
1 'polypeptide(L)'
;MKIEEELRKSSTKLHVVNLILLDRDYPIDFHLFAPKSLEEVTLFIKESVEQMDEIVNPEQKHKPIVVRILKNPKLRLKKLKVLGDVEWKIIQEELRESSIKLHVNNLTLNYPNSPIDLSLFAPESLDEVSLRINETSVEKMNEFVNSEQCKRLKMLTIETY
;
A
#
# COMPACT_ATOMS: atom_id res chain seq x y z
N MET A 1 10.39 -19.24 11.64
CA MET A 1 10.95 -20.34 10.84
C MET A 1 10.14 -21.64 10.90
N LYS A 2 9.70 -22.16 12.06
CA LYS A 2 8.93 -23.43 12.13
C LYS A 2 7.54 -23.43 11.44
N ILE A 3 6.83 -22.31 11.40
CA ILE A 3 5.44 -22.26 10.89
C ILE A 3 5.39 -22.29 9.36
N GLU A 4 6.23 -21.53 8.66
CA GLU A 4 6.26 -21.50 7.18
C GLU A 4 6.66 -22.84 6.59
N GLU A 5 7.60 -23.54 7.22
CA GLU A 5 8.10 -24.83 6.76
C GLU A 5 7.03 -25.93 6.89
N GLU A 6 6.24 -25.91 7.96
CA GLU A 6 5.10 -26.80 8.14
C GLU A 6 3.93 -26.45 7.19
N LEU A 7 3.70 -25.16 6.93
CA LEU A 7 2.70 -24.73 5.95
C LEU A 7 3.05 -25.16 4.52
N ARG A 8 4.32 -25.02 4.11
CA ARG A 8 4.81 -25.52 2.81
C ARG A 8 4.62 -27.04 2.67
N LYS A 9 4.87 -27.82 3.73
CA LYS A 9 4.67 -29.27 3.72
C LYS A 9 3.19 -29.66 3.64
N SER A 10 2.30 -28.87 4.26
CA SER A 10 0.87 -29.20 4.36
C SER A 10 0.06 -28.95 3.08
N SER A 11 0.64 -28.33 2.04
CA SER A 11 -0.09 -27.79 0.85
C SER A 11 -1.28 -26.88 1.19
N THR A 12 -1.43 -26.48 2.45
CA THR A 12 -2.58 -25.72 2.95
C THR A 12 -2.28 -24.25 2.74
N LYS A 13 -3.17 -23.56 2.00
CA LYS A 13 -3.07 -22.12 1.82
C LYS A 13 -3.65 -21.41 3.04
N LEU A 14 -2.93 -20.42 3.55
CA LEU A 14 -3.40 -19.54 4.60
C LEU A 14 -4.53 -18.65 4.09
N HIS A 15 -5.64 -18.65 4.83
CA HIS A 15 -6.72 -17.68 4.68
C HIS A 15 -6.48 -16.51 5.63
N VAL A 16 -5.77 -15.48 5.15
CA VAL A 16 -5.53 -14.25 5.92
C VAL A 16 -6.44 -13.15 5.44
N VAL A 17 -7.40 -12.76 6.29
CA VAL A 17 -8.39 -11.71 6.01
C VAL A 17 -7.76 -10.32 6.13
N ASN A 18 -6.99 -10.09 7.21
CA ASN A 18 -6.34 -8.82 7.51
C ASN A 18 -4.84 -9.03 7.63
N LEU A 19 -4.06 -8.25 6.89
CA LEU A 19 -2.60 -8.25 6.97
C LEU A 19 -2.11 -6.87 7.42
N ILE A 20 -1.35 -6.87 8.51
CA ILE A 20 -0.63 -5.69 9.00
C ILE A 20 0.84 -5.91 8.64
N LEU A 21 1.40 -5.00 7.85
CA LEU A 21 2.83 -5.02 7.51
C LEU A 21 3.50 -3.87 8.25
N LEU A 22 4.44 -4.22 9.13
CA LEU A 22 5.35 -3.30 9.77
C LEU A 22 6.67 -3.29 8.99
N ASP A 23 7.32 -2.14 8.90
CA ASP A 23 8.59 -1.85 8.18
C ASP A 23 9.76 -2.85 8.42
N ARG A 24 9.65 -3.76 9.40
CA ARG A 24 10.66 -4.78 9.73
C ARG A 24 10.23 -6.22 9.52
N ASP A 25 9.08 -6.46 8.91
CA ASP A 25 8.58 -7.83 8.82
C ASP A 25 9.37 -8.64 7.79
N TYR A 26 10.00 -9.70 8.31
CA TYR A 26 10.70 -10.79 7.66
C TYR A 26 10.16 -11.13 6.26
N PRO A 27 10.97 -11.74 5.36
CA PRO A 27 10.48 -12.17 4.05
C PRO A 27 9.35 -13.20 4.22
N ILE A 28 8.10 -12.73 4.17
CA ILE A 28 6.91 -13.58 4.19
C ILE A 28 6.82 -14.27 2.82
N ASP A 29 6.72 -15.60 2.80
CA ASP A 29 6.45 -16.33 1.56
C ASP A 29 4.98 -16.22 1.17
N PHE A 30 4.69 -15.32 0.23
CA PHE A 30 3.31 -15.07 -0.21
C PHE A 30 2.70 -16.22 -1.04
N HIS A 31 3.48 -17.21 -1.47
CA HIS A 31 2.92 -18.42 -2.07
C HIS A 31 2.11 -19.25 -1.07
N LEU A 32 2.25 -18.97 0.23
CA LEU A 32 1.45 -19.57 1.29
C LEU A 32 0.02 -19.00 1.37
N PHE A 33 -0.29 -17.86 0.76
CA PHE A 33 -1.65 -17.28 0.85
C PHE A 33 -2.58 -17.80 -0.25
N ALA A 34 -3.86 -17.96 0.11
CA ALA A 34 -4.88 -18.24 -0.88
C ALA A 34 -5.07 -16.99 -1.79
N PRO A 35 -5.20 -17.13 -3.12
CA PRO A 35 -5.29 -16.01 -4.08
C PRO A 35 -6.48 -15.05 -3.90
N LYS A 36 -7.30 -15.23 -2.86
CA LYS A 36 -8.52 -14.46 -2.56
C LYS A 36 -8.76 -14.26 -1.06
N SER A 37 -7.80 -14.62 -0.20
CA SER A 37 -8.03 -14.51 1.25
C SER A 37 -7.82 -13.11 1.79
N LEU A 38 -6.90 -12.34 1.18
CA LEU A 38 -6.53 -11.00 1.61
C LEU A 38 -7.62 -10.00 1.24
N GLU A 39 -8.40 -9.59 2.23
CA GLU A 39 -9.45 -8.60 2.06
C GLU A 39 -8.96 -7.21 2.45
N GLU A 40 -8.20 -7.10 3.53
CA GLU A 40 -7.68 -5.83 4.03
C GLU A 40 -6.17 -5.88 4.26
N VAL A 41 -5.48 -4.82 3.80
CA VAL A 41 -4.06 -4.62 4.06
C VAL A 41 -3.88 -3.26 4.72
N THR A 42 -3.23 -3.26 5.88
CA THR A 42 -2.77 -2.02 6.54
C THR A 42 -1.26 -1.98 6.52
N LEU A 43 -0.73 -0.93 5.89
CA LEU A 43 0.68 -0.63 5.81
C LEU A 43 1.01 0.40 6.90
N PHE A 44 1.84 -0.01 7.86
CA PHE A 44 2.45 0.90 8.82
C PHE A 44 3.87 1.20 8.36
N ILE A 45 4.00 2.35 7.72
CA ILE A 45 5.25 2.89 7.23
C ILE A 45 5.73 3.87 8.30
N LYS A 46 6.60 3.38 9.21
CA LYS A 46 7.25 4.27 10.16
C LYS A 46 8.46 4.86 9.44
N GLU A 47 8.70 6.15 9.60
CA GLU A 47 9.97 6.75 9.21
C GLU A 47 11.08 5.92 9.85
N SER A 48 11.82 5.18 9.02
CA SER A 48 13.05 4.52 9.43
C SER A 48 13.93 5.61 9.99
N VAL A 49 13.99 5.71 11.33
CA VAL A 49 14.87 6.63 12.03
C VAL A 49 16.26 6.34 11.49
N GLU A 50 16.87 7.33 10.84
CA GLU A 50 18.26 7.35 10.39
C GLU A 50 19.19 7.22 11.59
N GLN A 51 19.28 6.03 12.17
CA GLN A 51 20.33 5.66 13.11
C GLN A 51 20.64 4.20 12.88
N MET A 52 21.44 3.93 11.84
CA MET A 52 22.77 3.32 11.99
C MET A 52 23.34 2.94 10.61
N ASP A 53 24.49 3.57 10.35
CA ASP A 53 25.68 3.01 9.71
C ASP A 53 25.73 2.76 8.19
N GLU A 54 26.56 3.62 7.59
CA GLU A 54 27.71 3.25 6.75
C GLU A 54 27.50 2.27 5.57
N ILE A 55 27.69 2.84 4.38
CA ILE A 55 28.17 2.13 3.18
C ILE A 55 27.25 1.00 2.71
N VAL A 56 25.99 1.33 2.42
CA VAL A 56 25.19 0.52 1.50
C VAL A 56 24.93 1.35 0.25
N ASN A 57 25.41 0.83 -0.88
CA ASN A 57 25.26 1.39 -2.21
C ASN A 57 23.78 1.79 -2.44
N PRO A 58 23.44 3.05 -2.81
CA PRO A 58 22.05 3.51 -2.93
C PRO A 58 21.21 2.69 -3.94
N GLU A 59 21.86 1.92 -4.82
CA GLU A 59 21.23 0.99 -5.76
C GLU A 59 20.76 -0.34 -5.12
N GLN A 60 21.14 -0.62 -3.87
CA GLN A 60 20.74 -1.81 -3.11
C GLN A 60 19.70 -1.51 -2.02
N LYS A 61 18.88 -0.47 -2.20
CA LYS A 61 17.64 -0.33 -1.42
C LYS A 61 16.80 -1.59 -1.65
N HIS A 62 16.71 -2.46 -0.64
CA HIS A 62 15.84 -3.62 -0.66
C HIS A 62 14.44 -3.16 -1.11
N LYS A 63 13.97 -3.66 -2.26
CA LYS A 63 12.61 -3.35 -2.74
C LYS A 63 11.64 -3.69 -1.61
N PRO A 64 10.80 -2.74 -1.14
CA PRO A 64 9.93 -2.99 -0.01
C PRO A 64 9.11 -4.24 -0.29
N ILE A 65 9.08 -5.20 0.64
CA ILE A 65 8.32 -6.45 0.50
C ILE A 65 6.87 -6.16 0.09
N VAL A 66 6.34 -5.06 0.61
CA VAL A 66 5.04 -4.46 0.26
C VAL A 66 4.83 -4.31 -1.25
N VAL A 67 5.83 -3.81 -1.98
CA VAL A 67 5.74 -3.61 -3.43
C VAL A 67 5.50 -4.94 -4.16
N ARG A 68 6.14 -6.03 -3.73
CA ARG A 68 5.95 -7.35 -4.35
C ARG A 68 4.53 -7.86 -4.17
N ILE A 69 3.91 -7.59 -3.03
CA ILE A 69 2.52 -7.96 -2.74
C ILE A 69 1.57 -7.17 -3.63
N LEU A 70 1.73 -5.85 -3.64
CA LEU A 70 0.89 -4.94 -4.41
C LEU A 70 1.02 -5.17 -5.92
N LYS A 71 2.18 -5.63 -6.40
CA LYS A 71 2.40 -6.04 -7.80
C LYS A 71 1.73 -7.37 -8.17
N ASN A 72 0.98 -8.04 -7.30
CA ASN A 72 0.24 -9.23 -7.68
C ASN A 72 -1.04 -8.86 -8.46
N PRO A 73 -1.17 -9.17 -9.77
CA PRO A 73 -2.34 -8.76 -10.57
C PRO A 73 -3.64 -9.47 -10.17
N LYS A 74 -3.54 -10.59 -9.43
CA LYS A 74 -4.69 -11.32 -8.87
C LYS A 74 -5.13 -10.76 -7.52
N LEU A 75 -4.35 -9.86 -6.91
CA LEU A 75 -4.72 -9.24 -5.65
C LEU A 75 -5.90 -8.31 -5.87
N ARG A 76 -6.94 -8.50 -5.05
CA ARG A 76 -8.16 -7.71 -5.03
C ARG A 76 -8.41 -7.37 -3.58
N LEU A 77 -8.18 -6.13 -3.19
CA LEU A 77 -8.34 -5.68 -1.81
C LEU A 77 -9.69 -4.99 -1.65
N LYS A 78 -10.42 -5.34 -0.59
CA LYS A 78 -11.54 -4.50 -0.15
C LYS A 78 -11.00 -3.20 0.43
N LYS A 79 -9.88 -3.24 1.17
CA LYS A 79 -9.32 -2.06 1.82
C LYS A 79 -7.80 -2.03 1.80
N LEU A 80 -7.25 -0.88 1.41
CA LEU A 80 -5.84 -0.55 1.58
C LEU A 80 -5.72 0.67 2.48
N LYS A 81 -5.05 0.52 3.62
CA LYS A 81 -4.75 1.63 4.53
C LYS A 81 -3.25 1.88 4.56
N VAL A 82 -2.84 3.12 4.35
CA VAL A 82 -1.44 3.55 4.38
C VAL A 82 -1.26 4.58 5.48
N LEU A 83 -0.28 4.33 6.35
CA LEU A 83 0.08 5.19 7.47
C LEU A 83 1.54 5.63 7.27
N GLY A 84 1.78 6.87 6.82
CA GLY A 84 3.13 7.42 6.58
C GLY A 84 3.39 7.79 5.11
N ASP A 85 4.30 8.74 4.89
CA ASP A 85 4.46 9.41 3.58
C ASP A 85 5.73 9.03 2.79
N VAL A 86 6.89 8.99 3.45
CA VAL A 86 8.19 8.86 2.75
C VAL A 86 8.29 7.56 1.95
N GLU A 87 7.87 6.44 2.51
CA GLU A 87 7.93 5.16 1.80
C GLU A 87 6.73 4.93 0.88
N TRP A 88 5.60 5.61 1.12
CA TRP A 88 4.47 5.54 0.19
C TRP A 88 4.86 6.12 -1.17
N LYS A 89 5.61 7.23 -1.19
CA LYS A 89 6.18 7.78 -2.41
C LYS A 89 7.05 6.76 -3.17
N ILE A 90 7.92 6.03 -2.46
CA ILE A 90 8.78 4.98 -3.04
C ILE A 90 7.92 3.84 -3.61
N ILE A 91 6.88 3.43 -2.88
CA ILE A 91 5.94 2.41 -3.35
C ILE A 91 5.21 2.87 -4.61
N GLN A 92 4.75 4.13 -4.67
CA GLN A 92 4.10 4.69 -5.85
C GLN A 92 5.04 4.69 -7.07
N GLU A 93 6.29 5.11 -6.91
CA GLU A 93 7.31 5.10 -7.99
C GLU A 93 7.53 3.69 -8.53
N GLU A 94 7.73 2.71 -7.65
CA GLU A 94 7.90 1.31 -8.02
C GLU A 94 6.66 0.70 -8.70
N LEU A 95 5.45 1.12 -8.29
CA LEU A 95 4.21 0.68 -8.92
C LEU A 95 4.04 1.28 -10.32
N ARG A 96 4.42 2.55 -10.53
CA ARG A 96 4.41 3.19 -11.86
C ARG A 96 5.26 2.42 -12.86
N GLU A 97 6.45 1.97 -12.45
CA GLU A 97 7.34 1.18 -13.32
C GLU A 97 6.73 -0.17 -13.73
N SER A 98 5.88 -0.76 -12.89
CA SER A 98 5.31 -2.08 -13.17
C SER A 98 4.13 -2.07 -14.15
N SER A 99 3.56 -0.91 -14.47
CA SER A 99 2.31 -0.78 -15.25
C SER A 99 1.11 -1.55 -14.66
N ILE A 100 1.22 -2.11 -13.46
CA ILE A 100 0.16 -2.87 -12.79
C ILE A 100 -0.81 -1.88 -12.13
N LYS A 101 -2.10 -2.13 -12.34
CA LYS A 101 -3.17 -1.39 -11.66
C LYS A 101 -3.60 -2.14 -10.41
N LEU A 102 -3.64 -1.43 -9.30
CA LEU A 102 -4.14 -1.95 -8.03
C LEU A 102 -5.66 -2.02 -8.07
N HIS A 103 -6.18 -3.19 -7.72
CA HIS A 103 -7.62 -3.38 -7.59
C HIS A 103 -7.99 -3.32 -6.11
N VAL A 104 -8.35 -2.11 -5.69
CA VAL A 104 -8.69 -1.79 -4.30
C VAL A 104 -10.04 -1.07 -4.28
N ASN A 105 -10.97 -1.48 -3.42
CA ASN A 105 -12.25 -0.81 -3.27
C ASN A 105 -12.12 0.48 -2.45
N ASN A 106 -11.51 0.39 -1.27
CA ASN A 106 -11.43 1.48 -0.32
C ASN A 106 -9.97 1.82 -0.01
N LEU A 107 -9.55 3.05 -0.34
CA LEU A 107 -8.22 3.57 -0.02
C LEU A 107 -8.28 4.51 1.17
N THR A 108 -7.46 4.28 2.19
CA THR A 108 -7.28 5.20 3.30
C THR A 108 -5.83 5.65 3.36
N LEU A 109 -5.58 6.96 3.19
CA LEU A 109 -4.24 7.54 3.32
C LEU A 109 -4.22 8.48 4.52
N ASN A 110 -3.35 8.18 5.49
CA ASN A 110 -3.14 9.05 6.63
C ASN A 110 -1.83 9.81 6.48
N TYR A 111 -1.94 11.13 6.57
CA TYR A 111 -0.83 12.08 6.54
C TYR A 111 -0.03 12.05 5.23
N PRO A 112 -0.67 12.05 4.04
CA PRO A 112 0.07 12.15 2.79
C PRO A 112 0.66 13.57 2.68
N ASN A 113 1.99 13.71 2.70
CA ASN A 113 2.65 14.94 2.27
C ASN A 113 3.06 14.88 0.78
N SER A 114 3.00 13.69 0.17
CA SER A 114 3.25 13.40 -1.23
C SER A 114 1.95 13.40 -2.07
N PRO A 115 2.03 13.74 -3.38
CA PRO A 115 0.87 13.74 -4.26
C PRO A 115 0.25 12.34 -4.42
N ILE A 116 -1.07 12.28 -4.24
CA ILE A 116 -1.82 11.03 -4.36
C ILE A 116 -2.08 10.74 -5.83
N ASP A 117 -1.53 9.64 -6.33
CA ASP A 117 -1.69 9.23 -7.72
C ASP A 117 -2.73 8.11 -7.82
N LEU A 118 -4.00 8.49 -8.06
CA LEU A 118 -5.08 7.53 -8.26
C LEU A 118 -4.93 6.73 -9.57
N SER A 119 -4.04 7.14 -10.49
CA SER A 119 -3.82 6.38 -11.72
C SER A 119 -3.19 5.02 -11.46
N LEU A 120 -2.59 4.81 -10.29
CA LEU A 120 -2.09 3.50 -9.85
C LEU A 120 -3.21 2.48 -9.61
N PHE A 121 -4.46 2.94 -9.47
CA PHE A 121 -5.60 2.09 -9.18
C PHE A 121 -6.41 1.84 -10.44
N ALA A 122 -7.04 0.66 -10.49
CA ALA A 122 -7.99 0.33 -11.52
C ALA A 122 -9.27 1.17 -11.31
N PRO A 123 -9.65 2.03 -12.26
CA PRO A 123 -10.74 2.99 -12.07
C PRO A 123 -12.09 2.34 -11.81
N GLU A 124 -12.30 1.11 -12.28
CA GLU A 124 -13.51 0.32 -12.04
C GLU A 124 -13.57 -0.33 -10.66
N SER A 125 -12.44 -0.35 -9.93
CA SER A 125 -12.35 -1.00 -8.63
C SER A 125 -12.39 0.00 -7.48
N LEU A 126 -11.88 1.22 -7.66
CA LEU A 126 -11.77 2.21 -6.60
C LEU A 126 -13.08 2.96 -6.36
N ASP A 127 -13.77 2.62 -5.28
CA ASP A 127 -15.08 3.14 -4.91
C ASP A 127 -14.96 4.29 -3.90
N GLU A 128 -14.10 4.14 -2.90
CA GLU A 128 -14.02 5.06 -1.75
C GLU A 128 -12.58 5.49 -1.47
N VAL A 129 -12.39 6.77 -1.19
CA VAL A 129 -11.10 7.33 -0.75
C VAL A 129 -11.31 8.13 0.53
N SER A 130 -10.52 7.84 1.56
CA SER A 130 -10.48 8.58 2.82
C SER A 130 -9.08 9.13 3.05
N LEU A 131 -8.98 10.45 3.24
CA LEU A 131 -7.72 11.17 3.37
C LEU A 131 -7.70 11.90 4.71
N ARG A 132 -6.65 11.68 5.49
CA ARG A 132 -6.39 12.45 6.70
C ARG A 132 -5.22 13.39 6.47
N ILE A 133 -5.46 14.68 6.39
CA ILE A 133 -4.48 15.69 5.97
C ILE A 133 -4.28 16.79 7.01
N ASN A 134 -3.08 17.38 7.06
CA ASN A 134 -2.82 18.59 7.84
C ASN A 134 -3.22 19.85 7.04
N GLU A 135 -3.33 20.99 7.72
CA GLU A 135 -3.62 22.29 7.11
C GLU A 135 -2.67 22.64 5.94
N THR A 136 -1.39 22.30 6.06
CA THR A 136 -0.38 22.57 5.02
C THR A 136 -0.58 21.76 3.72
N SER A 137 -1.36 20.69 3.76
CA SER A 137 -1.62 19.83 2.59
C SER A 137 -2.95 20.14 1.90
N VAL A 138 -3.71 21.11 2.42
CA VAL A 138 -5.02 21.52 1.86
C VAL A 138 -4.88 22.07 0.44
N GLU A 139 -3.82 22.83 0.15
CA GLU A 139 -3.60 23.38 -1.21
C GLU A 139 -3.40 22.27 -2.25
N LYS A 140 -2.62 21.24 -1.91
CA LYS A 140 -2.41 20.05 -2.75
C LYS A 140 -3.70 19.24 -2.94
N MET A 141 -4.63 19.32 -1.99
CA MET A 141 -5.92 18.64 -2.06
C MET A 141 -6.84 19.25 -3.12
N ASN A 142 -6.76 20.57 -3.36
CA ASN A 142 -7.59 21.21 -4.38
C ASN A 142 -7.32 20.65 -5.78
N GLU A 143 -6.06 20.35 -6.11
CA GLU A 143 -5.73 19.71 -7.39
C GLU A 143 -6.27 18.28 -7.46
N PHE A 144 -6.16 17.52 -6.36
CA PHE A 144 -6.65 16.16 -6.26
C PHE A 144 -8.17 16.06 -6.44
N VAL A 145 -8.93 16.87 -5.71
CA VAL A 145 -10.42 16.88 -5.73
C VAL A 145 -10.95 17.23 -7.12
N ASN A 146 -10.24 18.09 -7.84
CA ASN A 146 -10.64 18.51 -9.18
C ASN A 146 -10.30 17.48 -10.28
N SER A 147 -9.57 16.40 -9.95
CA SER A 147 -9.22 15.36 -10.92
C SER A 147 -10.42 14.54 -11.41
N GLU A 148 -10.41 14.14 -12.68
CA GLU A 148 -11.46 13.28 -13.26
C GLU A 148 -11.59 11.92 -12.57
N GLN A 149 -10.49 11.43 -11.98
CA GLN A 149 -10.50 10.17 -11.25
C GLN A 149 -11.26 10.31 -9.92
N CYS A 150 -11.17 11.47 -9.27
CA CYS A 150 -11.91 11.75 -8.04
C CYS A 150 -13.42 11.83 -8.29
N LYS A 151 -13.85 12.37 -9.44
CA LYS A 151 -15.28 12.48 -9.81
C LYS A 151 -16.00 11.14 -9.98
N ARG A 152 -15.24 10.05 -10.19
CA ARG A 152 -15.78 8.69 -10.35
C ARG A 152 -15.97 7.96 -9.03
N LEU A 153 -15.39 8.47 -7.94
CA LEU A 153 -15.52 7.88 -6.62
C LEU A 153 -16.98 7.94 -6.16
N LYS A 154 -17.43 6.88 -5.50
CA LYS A 154 -18.71 6.88 -4.80
C LYS A 154 -18.65 7.76 -3.56
N MET A 155 -17.49 7.79 -2.89
CA MET A 155 -17.27 8.58 -1.69
C MET A 155 -15.84 9.10 -1.61
N LEU A 156 -15.72 10.39 -1.32
CA LEU A 156 -14.48 11.02 -0.87
C LEU A 156 -14.70 11.56 0.54
N THR A 157 -13.85 11.15 1.47
CA THR A 157 -13.81 11.69 2.83
C THR A 157 -12.48 12.40 3.03
N ILE A 158 -12.53 13.66 3.45
CA ILE A 158 -11.36 14.43 3.83
C ILE A 158 -11.52 14.81 5.30
N GLU A 159 -10.58 14.38 6.12
CA GLU A 159 -10.47 14.74 7.52
C GLU A 159 -9.24 15.63 7.70
N THR A 160 -9.45 16.85 8.17
CA THR A 160 -8.39 17.80 8.53
C THR A 160 -8.16 17.74 10.04
N TYR A 161 -6.90 17.86 10.47
CA TYR A 161 -6.50 17.90 11.89
C TYR A 161 -5.46 18.99 12.14
#